data_AF-A0A7S3JKR3-F1
#
_entry.id   AF-A0A7S3JKR3-F1
#
_cell.length_a   1.000
_cell.length_b   1.000
_cell.length_c   1.000
_cell.angle_alpha   90.00
_cell.angle_beta   90.00
_cell.angle_gamma   90.00
#
_symmetry.space_group_name_H-M   'P 1'
#
loop_
_entity.id
_entity.type
_entity.pdbx_description
1 polymer ?
#
loop_
_entity_poly.entity_id
_entity_poly.type
_entity_poly.pdbx_seq_one_letter_code
_entity_poly.pdbx_strand_id
1 'polypeptide(L)'
;SFWITNPDNQFIGNHAAGSDRYGFWFNMPITANGPSYDPNVCPQYEQLGEFTGNVAHSNGRYGLRIFEKFIPVTNPCAALAENASGRREQPNPAVSAPIVTHFRDFLAYKNLFTGIILEEAGALKFHNIRTADNVIAGMEISMTAAGPWLTSSDDYHLQDALIVGASENIDDEILHAEMSGDTCGVKGSRNEKMRVKDTLFVNFDYNSIFAAISTCSHCEGCGTD
;
A
#
# COMPACT_ATOMS: atom_id res chain seq x y z
N SER A 1 13.87 -7.32 3.96
CA SER A 1 12.95 -7.96 4.93
C SER A 1 11.88 -8.74 4.16
N PHE A 2 10.83 -9.26 4.83
CA PHE A 2 9.93 -10.33 4.35
C PHE A 2 9.53 -10.23 2.87
N TRP A 3 9.84 -11.26 2.09
CA TRP A 3 9.36 -11.43 0.72
C TRP A 3 8.19 -12.41 0.71
N ILE A 4 7.02 -11.93 0.30
CA ILE A 4 5.73 -12.62 0.42
C ILE A 4 5.17 -12.81 -1.00
N THR A 5 5.06 -14.06 -1.42
CA THR A 5 4.55 -14.43 -2.74
C THR A 5 3.13 -14.99 -2.71
N ASN A 6 2.59 -15.27 -1.51
CA ASN A 6 1.21 -15.71 -1.31
C ASN A 6 0.61 -14.99 -0.08
N PRO A 7 -0.51 -14.25 -0.22
CA PRO A 7 -1.10 -13.51 0.88
C PRO A 7 -1.91 -14.41 1.82
N ASP A 8 -2.25 -15.63 1.44
CA ASP A 8 -2.98 -16.59 2.29
C ASP A 8 -2.07 -17.17 3.37
N ASN A 9 -1.68 -16.28 4.29
CA ASN A 9 -0.78 -16.49 5.41
C ASN A 9 -1.12 -15.49 6.51
N GLN A 10 -0.68 -15.78 7.73
CA GLN A 10 -0.87 -14.91 8.89
C GLN A 10 0.43 -14.20 9.25
N PHE A 11 0.42 -12.87 9.15
CA PHE A 11 1.52 -11.98 9.51
C PHE A 11 1.13 -11.19 10.75
N ILE A 12 1.51 -11.69 11.92
CA ILE A 12 1.08 -11.14 13.22
C ILE A 12 2.31 -10.75 14.04
N GLY A 13 2.37 -9.49 14.47
CA GLY A 13 3.39 -9.04 15.44
C GLY A 13 4.83 -9.05 14.92
N ASN A 14 5.05 -9.07 13.60
CA ASN A 14 6.37 -9.12 13.00
C ASN A 14 7.04 -7.75 12.98
N HIS A 15 8.36 -7.74 13.06
CA HIS A 15 9.17 -6.52 13.00
C HIS A 15 10.17 -6.60 11.84
N ALA A 16 10.07 -5.68 10.88
CA ALA A 16 10.90 -5.62 9.68
C ALA A 16 11.74 -4.33 9.65
N ALA A 17 13.03 -4.43 10.00
CA ALA A 17 13.90 -3.27 10.12
C ALA A 17 15.18 -3.38 9.27
N GLY A 18 15.70 -2.24 8.80
CA GLY A 18 17.09 -2.14 8.31
C GLY A 18 17.38 -2.82 6.97
N SER A 19 16.38 -3.09 6.14
CA SER A 19 16.63 -3.74 4.85
C SER A 19 17.19 -2.77 3.79
N ASP A 20 17.90 -3.32 2.80
CA ASP A 20 18.33 -2.57 1.61
C ASP A 20 17.17 -1.84 0.93
N ARG A 21 15.96 -2.42 0.94
CA ARG A 21 14.78 -1.80 0.28
C ARG A 21 13.47 -1.94 1.05
N TYR A 22 12.96 -3.15 1.27
CA TYR A 22 11.57 -3.35 1.71
C TYR A 22 11.46 -4.09 3.04
N GLY A 23 10.62 -3.55 3.94
CA GLY A 23 10.19 -4.18 5.19
C GLY A 23 9.31 -5.42 4.94
N PHE A 24 8.13 -5.21 4.40
CA PHE A 24 7.24 -6.27 3.89
C PHE A 24 7.07 -6.07 2.39
N TRP A 25 7.30 -7.10 1.60
CA TRP A 25 7.14 -7.06 0.16
C TRP A 25 6.21 -8.16 -0.31
N PHE A 26 4.95 -7.80 -0.50
CA PHE A 26 3.99 -8.62 -1.23
C PHE A 26 4.31 -8.49 -2.72
N ASN A 27 4.99 -9.50 -3.26
CA ASN A 27 5.31 -9.64 -4.68
C ASN A 27 4.61 -10.88 -5.21
N MET A 28 3.32 -10.74 -5.42
CA MET A 28 2.44 -11.85 -5.73
C MET A 28 2.47 -12.11 -7.23
N PRO A 29 2.94 -13.28 -7.67
CA PRO A 29 2.86 -13.64 -9.08
C PRO A 29 1.40 -13.89 -9.46
N ILE A 30 1.12 -13.83 -10.76
CA ILE A 30 -0.21 -14.09 -11.32
C ILE A 30 -0.67 -15.53 -11.00
N THR A 31 0.24 -16.49 -11.08
CA THR A 31 0.08 -17.88 -10.65
C THR A 31 1.31 -18.32 -9.87
N ALA A 32 1.18 -19.33 -8.99
CA ALA A 32 2.34 -19.91 -8.31
C ALA A 32 3.40 -20.35 -9.33
N ASN A 33 4.69 -20.09 -9.04
CA ASN A 33 5.79 -20.31 -9.97
C ASN A 33 6.98 -21.01 -9.30
N GLY A 34 8.04 -21.26 -10.08
CA GLY A 34 9.23 -21.96 -9.59
C GLY A 34 8.97 -23.44 -9.27
N PRO A 35 9.76 -24.05 -8.37
CA PRO A 35 9.63 -25.47 -8.02
C PRO A 35 8.29 -25.86 -7.38
N SER A 36 7.54 -24.87 -6.87
CA SER A 36 6.20 -25.05 -6.26
C SER A 36 5.08 -24.56 -7.18
N TYR A 37 5.29 -24.60 -8.49
CA TYR A 37 4.28 -24.21 -9.48
C TYR A 37 2.98 -25.00 -9.29
N ASP A 38 1.86 -24.28 -9.22
CA ASP A 38 0.51 -24.81 -9.25
C ASP A 38 -0.40 -23.83 -10.01
N PRO A 39 -1.01 -24.24 -11.15
CA PRO A 39 -1.88 -23.36 -11.92
C PRO A 39 -3.21 -23.04 -11.20
N ASN A 40 -3.52 -23.73 -10.10
CA ASN A 40 -4.72 -23.51 -9.31
C ASN A 40 -4.50 -22.56 -8.13
N VAL A 41 -3.30 -21.97 -8.01
CA VAL A 41 -2.96 -20.97 -6.99
C VAL A 41 -2.71 -19.64 -7.71
N CYS A 42 -3.51 -18.61 -7.39
CA CYS A 42 -3.49 -17.33 -8.11
C CYS A 42 -3.28 -16.13 -7.13
N PRO A 43 -2.06 -15.95 -6.59
CA PRO A 43 -1.79 -15.13 -5.41
C PRO A 43 -2.31 -13.69 -5.43
N GLN A 44 -2.30 -13.00 -6.57
CA GLN A 44 -2.81 -11.62 -6.67
C GLN A 44 -4.29 -11.47 -6.34
N TYR A 45 -5.03 -12.58 -6.40
CA TYR A 45 -6.47 -12.65 -6.22
C TYR A 45 -6.89 -13.44 -4.97
N GLU A 46 -5.92 -14.06 -4.28
CA GLU A 46 -6.16 -14.81 -3.05
C GLU A 46 -6.57 -13.89 -1.89
N GLN A 47 -7.23 -14.47 -0.88
CA GLN A 47 -7.52 -13.76 0.35
C GLN A 47 -6.26 -13.63 1.22
N LEU A 48 -6.09 -12.48 1.87
CA LEU A 48 -5.11 -12.35 2.95
C LEU A 48 -5.59 -13.12 4.18
N GLY A 49 -4.73 -13.98 4.73
CA GLY A 49 -5.02 -14.66 6.00
C GLY A 49 -5.15 -13.65 7.14
N GLU A 50 -4.05 -13.00 7.52
CA GLU A 50 -4.05 -11.93 8.52
C GLU A 50 -2.83 -11.00 8.39
N PHE A 51 -3.02 -9.70 8.63
CA PHE A 51 -1.93 -8.75 8.82
C PHE A 51 -2.27 -7.79 9.95
N THR A 52 -1.70 -8.00 11.14
CA THR A 52 -1.95 -7.16 12.32
C THR A 52 -0.71 -7.00 13.20
N GLY A 53 -0.57 -5.83 13.83
CA GLY A 53 0.43 -5.57 14.86
C GLY A 53 1.87 -5.56 14.34
N ASN A 54 2.07 -5.45 13.03
CA ASN A 54 3.39 -5.47 12.43
C ASN A 54 4.06 -4.10 12.51
N VAL A 55 5.39 -4.08 12.41
CA VAL A 55 6.19 -2.86 12.40
C VAL A 55 7.21 -2.91 11.26
N ALA A 56 7.39 -1.81 10.54
CA ALA A 56 8.46 -1.69 9.55
C ALA A 56 9.19 -0.35 9.61
N HIS A 57 10.51 -0.35 9.78
CA HIS A 57 11.27 0.90 9.85
C HIS A 57 12.70 0.84 9.34
N SER A 58 13.29 2.00 9.11
CA SER A 58 14.71 2.11 8.70
C SER A 58 15.04 1.28 7.46
N ASN A 59 14.08 1.08 6.57
CA ASN A 59 14.29 0.38 5.31
C ASN A 59 14.71 1.36 4.23
N GLY A 60 15.60 0.93 3.33
CA GLY A 60 16.15 1.78 2.27
C GLY A 60 15.12 2.25 1.22
N ARG A 61 13.88 1.73 1.26
CA ARG A 61 12.73 2.27 0.52
C ARG A 61 11.44 2.20 1.35
N TYR A 62 10.71 1.08 1.28
CA TYR A 62 9.32 1.02 1.73
C TYR A 62 9.19 0.20 3.01
N GLY A 63 8.30 0.63 3.91
CA GLY A 63 7.91 -0.16 5.07
C GLY A 63 7.08 -1.39 4.65
N LEU A 64 5.99 -1.16 3.93
CA LEU A 64 5.15 -2.17 3.29
C LEU A 64 5.01 -1.83 1.80
N ARG A 65 5.34 -2.78 0.93
CA ARG A 65 5.13 -2.70 -0.51
C ARG A 65 4.21 -3.83 -0.98
N ILE A 66 3.12 -3.45 -1.65
CA ILE A 66 2.25 -4.37 -2.38
C ILE A 66 2.45 -4.14 -3.89
N PHE A 67 3.00 -5.14 -4.57
CA PHE A 67 3.48 -5.06 -5.94
C PHE A 67 3.11 -6.34 -6.74
N GLU A 68 2.64 -6.24 -7.98
CA GLU A 68 2.07 -5.05 -8.65
C GLU A 68 0.58 -4.87 -8.32
N LYS A 69 -0.10 -5.95 -7.94
CA LYS A 69 -1.55 -5.99 -7.83
C LYS A 69 -1.96 -6.83 -6.64
N PHE A 70 -2.96 -6.35 -5.89
CA PHE A 70 -3.66 -7.17 -4.91
C PHE A 70 -5.15 -6.88 -4.92
N ILE A 71 -5.93 -7.81 -5.49
CA ILE A 71 -7.38 -7.71 -5.69
C ILE A 71 -8.05 -9.00 -5.21
N PRO A 72 -8.21 -9.17 -3.88
CA PRO A 72 -8.79 -10.38 -3.30
C PRO A 72 -10.22 -10.62 -3.78
N VAL A 73 -10.53 -11.85 -4.19
CA VAL A 73 -11.85 -12.27 -4.70
C VAL A 73 -12.20 -13.71 -4.31
N THR A 74 -13.48 -14.07 -4.38
CA THR A 74 -13.98 -15.40 -3.97
C THR A 74 -13.51 -16.57 -4.84
N ASN A 75 -13.15 -16.32 -6.11
CA ASN A 75 -12.68 -17.36 -7.04
C ASN A 75 -11.38 -16.90 -7.74
N PRO A 76 -10.22 -16.97 -7.05
CA PRO A 76 -8.96 -16.35 -7.48
C PRO A 76 -8.51 -16.72 -8.89
N CYS A 77 -8.50 -18.00 -9.24
CA CYS A 77 -8.06 -18.43 -10.58
C CYS A 77 -9.11 -18.25 -11.68
N ALA A 78 -10.39 -18.15 -11.34
CA ALA A 78 -11.43 -17.80 -12.32
C ALA A 78 -11.27 -16.32 -12.75
N ALA A 79 -10.96 -15.43 -11.80
CA ALA A 79 -10.65 -14.03 -12.07
C ALA A 79 -9.49 -13.86 -13.05
N LEU A 80 -8.45 -14.70 -12.93
CA LEU A 80 -7.34 -14.70 -13.87
C LEU A 80 -7.80 -15.10 -15.29
N ALA A 81 -8.59 -16.16 -15.43
CA ALA A 81 -9.05 -16.65 -16.74
C ALA A 81 -9.90 -15.60 -17.49
N GLU A 82 -10.68 -14.80 -16.74
CA GLU A 82 -11.46 -13.69 -17.31
C GLU A 82 -10.57 -12.59 -17.86
N ASN A 83 -9.49 -12.26 -17.15
CA ASN A 83 -8.52 -11.25 -17.57
C ASN A 83 -7.65 -11.71 -18.73
N ALA A 84 -7.33 -13.01 -18.81
CA ALA A 84 -6.55 -13.61 -19.91
C ALA A 84 -7.22 -13.46 -21.29
N SER A 85 -8.53 -13.21 -21.34
CA SER A 85 -9.25 -12.93 -22.59
C SER A 85 -8.93 -11.56 -23.21
N GLY A 86 -8.18 -10.70 -22.52
CA GLY A 86 -7.84 -9.34 -22.95
C GLY A 86 -9.05 -8.38 -22.96
N ARG A 87 -10.22 -8.85 -22.53
CA ARG A 87 -11.47 -8.07 -22.57
C ARG A 87 -11.74 -7.31 -21.27
N ARG A 88 -11.05 -7.68 -20.18
CA ARG A 88 -11.17 -7.07 -18.87
C ARG A 88 -9.79 -7.03 -18.21
N GLU A 89 -9.40 -5.87 -17.69
CA GLU A 89 -8.25 -5.75 -16.77
C GLU A 89 -8.64 -6.15 -15.33
N GLN A 90 -9.86 -6.68 -15.14
CA GLN A 90 -10.59 -6.73 -13.88
C GLN A 90 -11.43 -8.03 -13.77
N PRO A 91 -11.42 -8.69 -12.60
CA PRO A 91 -12.31 -9.81 -12.32
C PRO A 91 -13.78 -9.44 -12.52
N ASN A 92 -14.59 -10.34 -13.08
CA ASN A 92 -16.02 -10.18 -13.17
C ASN A 92 -16.68 -10.42 -11.80
N PRO A 93 -17.33 -9.42 -11.20
CA PRO A 93 -17.93 -9.58 -9.87
C PRO A 93 -19.02 -10.65 -9.81
N ALA A 94 -19.63 -11.02 -10.95
CA ALA A 94 -20.62 -12.09 -11.03
C ALA A 94 -20.03 -13.50 -10.88
N VAL A 95 -18.71 -13.66 -11.11
CA VAL A 95 -18.00 -14.94 -11.02
C VAL A 95 -17.05 -14.91 -9.82
N SER A 96 -16.31 -13.82 -9.65
CA SER A 96 -15.30 -13.64 -8.61
C SER A 96 -15.61 -12.37 -7.84
N ALA A 97 -16.43 -12.48 -6.80
CA ALA A 97 -16.87 -11.33 -6.03
C ALA A 97 -15.73 -10.74 -5.20
N PRO A 98 -15.66 -9.40 -5.02
CA PRO A 98 -14.66 -8.76 -4.16
C PRO A 98 -14.63 -9.33 -2.73
N ILE A 99 -13.43 -9.56 -2.19
CA ILE A 99 -13.22 -9.84 -0.77
C ILE A 99 -12.58 -8.60 -0.12
N VAL A 100 -13.26 -8.02 0.87
CA VAL A 100 -12.68 -6.94 1.68
C VAL A 100 -11.53 -7.51 2.51
N THR A 101 -10.35 -6.98 2.31
CA THR A 101 -9.12 -7.41 2.98
C THR A 101 -8.59 -6.31 3.88
N HIS A 102 -8.17 -6.68 5.08
CA HIS A 102 -7.82 -5.72 6.11
C HIS A 102 -6.35 -5.82 6.52
N PHE A 103 -5.69 -4.67 6.58
CA PHE A 103 -4.40 -4.47 7.21
C PHE A 103 -4.61 -3.63 8.46
N ARG A 104 -4.24 -4.16 9.62
CA ARG A 104 -4.54 -3.53 10.92
C ARG A 104 -3.28 -3.24 11.72
N ASP A 105 -3.36 -2.21 12.56
CA ASP A 105 -2.39 -1.97 13.65
C ASP A 105 -0.92 -1.96 13.17
N PHE A 106 -0.68 -1.35 12.01
CA PHE A 106 0.65 -1.31 11.40
C PHE A 106 1.37 -0.01 11.72
N LEU A 107 2.63 -0.11 12.15
CA LEU A 107 3.50 1.04 12.39
C LEU A 107 4.63 1.06 11.36
N ALA A 108 4.70 2.12 10.55
CA ALA A 108 5.80 2.33 9.58
C ALA A 108 6.52 3.65 9.79
N TYR A 109 7.81 3.63 10.14
CA TYR A 109 8.55 4.87 10.39
C TYR A 109 9.97 4.88 9.83
N LYS A 110 10.52 6.07 9.57
CA LYS A 110 11.92 6.24 9.14
C LYS A 110 12.30 5.36 7.94
N ASN A 111 11.37 5.06 7.04
CA ASN A 111 11.69 4.40 5.78
C ASN A 111 12.13 5.48 4.78
N LEU A 112 13.16 5.18 3.97
CA LEU A 112 13.75 6.18 3.07
C LEU A 112 12.86 6.56 1.88
N PHE A 113 11.73 5.89 1.70
CA PHE A 113 10.67 6.27 0.77
C PHE A 113 9.32 6.38 1.51
N THR A 114 8.42 5.43 1.28
CA THR A 114 7.03 5.49 1.74
C THR A 114 6.80 4.45 2.83
N GLY A 115 6.06 4.79 3.89
CA GLY A 115 5.67 3.83 4.92
C GLY A 115 4.88 2.65 4.35
N ILE A 116 3.88 2.94 3.53
CA ILE A 116 3.05 1.96 2.81
C ILE A 116 2.87 2.39 1.36
N ILE A 117 3.18 1.50 0.40
CA ILE A 117 2.87 1.73 -1.02
C ILE A 117 2.07 0.56 -1.60
N LEU A 118 1.03 0.91 -2.36
CA LEU A 118 0.24 -0.02 -3.16
C LEU A 118 0.29 0.39 -4.62
N GLU A 119 0.77 -0.47 -5.50
CA GLU A 119 0.77 -0.17 -6.94
C GLU A 119 -0.66 -0.23 -7.52
N GLU A 120 -1.36 -1.36 -7.36
CA GLU A 120 -2.77 -1.48 -7.69
C GLU A 120 -3.56 -2.17 -6.57
N ALA A 121 -4.52 -1.43 -5.99
CA ALA A 121 -5.26 -1.84 -4.82
C ALA A 121 -6.72 -2.22 -5.14
N GLY A 122 -7.14 -3.44 -4.79
CA GLY A 122 -8.55 -3.84 -4.76
C GLY A 122 -9.28 -3.35 -3.51
N ALA A 123 -10.14 -4.19 -2.93
CA ALA A 123 -10.90 -3.87 -1.71
C ALA A 123 -10.05 -3.95 -0.43
N LEU A 124 -8.94 -3.18 -0.39
CA LEU A 124 -7.98 -3.21 0.71
C LEU A 124 -8.25 -2.07 1.69
N LYS A 125 -8.49 -2.41 2.96
CA LYS A 125 -8.79 -1.48 4.05
C LYS A 125 -7.65 -1.48 5.06
N PHE A 126 -6.98 -0.34 5.19
CA PHE A 126 -5.98 -0.08 6.21
C PHE A 126 -6.64 0.64 7.38
N HIS A 127 -6.51 0.08 8.58
CA HIS A 127 -7.18 0.56 9.78
C HIS A 127 -6.22 0.62 10.97
N ASN A 128 -6.29 1.68 11.77
CA ASN A 128 -5.35 1.94 12.88
C ASN A 128 -3.89 1.93 12.42
N ILE A 129 -3.60 2.65 11.33
CA ILE A 129 -2.25 2.78 10.78
C ILE A 129 -1.53 3.94 11.45
N ARG A 130 -0.25 3.74 11.77
CA ARG A 130 0.62 4.80 12.27
C ARG A 130 1.83 4.92 11.39
N THR A 131 2.14 6.14 10.94
CA THR A 131 3.37 6.40 10.21
C THR A 131 4.08 7.63 10.73
N ALA A 132 5.41 7.63 10.71
CA ALA A 132 6.20 8.78 11.13
C ALA A 132 7.50 8.88 10.33
N ASP A 133 7.92 10.09 9.96
CA ASP A 133 9.27 10.36 9.45
C ASP A 133 9.66 9.51 8.23
N ASN A 134 8.69 9.14 7.37
CA ASN A 134 9.00 8.51 6.10
C ASN A 134 9.27 9.61 5.06
N VAL A 135 10.32 9.45 4.26
CA VAL A 135 10.86 10.54 3.42
C VAL A 135 9.86 11.03 2.37
N ILE A 136 9.15 10.12 1.70
CA ILE A 136 8.25 10.47 0.59
C ILE A 136 6.80 10.55 1.05
N ALA A 137 6.27 9.48 1.64
CA ALA A 137 4.95 9.54 2.24
C ALA A 137 4.69 8.57 3.40
N GLY A 138 3.69 8.87 4.20
CA GLY A 138 3.12 7.88 5.13
C GLY A 138 2.48 6.72 4.38
N MET A 139 1.57 7.05 3.45
CA MET A 139 0.92 6.09 2.56
C MET A 139 0.80 6.62 1.14
N GLU A 140 1.01 5.75 0.17
CA GLU A 140 0.83 6.01 -1.26
C GLU A 140 0.02 4.88 -1.89
N ILE A 141 -0.93 5.25 -2.75
CA ILE A 141 -1.60 4.31 -3.64
C ILE A 141 -1.36 4.81 -5.05
N SER A 142 -0.70 4.03 -5.91
CA SER A 142 -0.48 4.42 -7.30
C SER A 142 -1.80 4.42 -8.07
N MET A 143 -2.59 3.35 -7.94
CA MET A 143 -3.90 3.19 -8.57
C MET A 143 -4.85 2.36 -7.71
N THR A 144 -6.14 2.71 -7.75
CA THR A 144 -7.20 1.81 -7.32
C THR A 144 -7.58 0.87 -8.47
N ALA A 145 -7.88 -0.38 -8.17
CA ALA A 145 -8.40 -1.30 -9.18
C ALA A 145 -9.71 -0.71 -9.73
N ALA A 146 -9.87 -0.72 -11.06
CA ALA A 146 -11.14 -0.33 -11.65
C ALA A 146 -12.20 -1.41 -11.34
N GLY A 147 -13.42 -1.01 -10.98
CA GLY A 147 -14.50 -1.94 -10.58
C GLY A 147 -15.17 -1.58 -9.26
N PRO A 148 -16.17 -2.37 -8.80
CA PRO A 148 -16.98 -2.05 -7.63
C PRO A 148 -16.34 -2.52 -6.30
N TRP A 149 -15.02 -2.43 -6.14
CA TRP A 149 -14.30 -2.96 -4.98
C TRP A 149 -14.62 -2.24 -3.68
N LEU A 150 -14.93 -0.94 -3.78
CA LEU A 150 -15.25 -0.02 -2.69
C LEU A 150 -16.31 0.96 -3.21
N THR A 151 -17.59 0.58 -3.11
CA THR A 151 -18.71 1.31 -3.74
C THR A 151 -19.65 1.99 -2.76
N SER A 152 -19.66 1.59 -1.50
CA SER A 152 -20.45 2.25 -0.46
C SER A 152 -19.74 3.50 0.01
N SER A 153 -20.45 4.54 0.47
CA SER A 153 -19.83 5.74 1.05
C SER A 153 -18.98 5.45 2.29
N ASP A 154 -19.21 4.31 2.94
CA ASP A 154 -18.46 3.83 4.11
C ASP A 154 -17.19 3.05 3.73
N ASP A 155 -16.90 2.91 2.44
CA ASP A 155 -15.66 2.30 1.98
C ASP A 155 -14.51 3.31 1.96
N TYR A 156 -13.35 2.86 2.45
CA TYR A 156 -12.12 3.62 2.60
C TYR A 156 -10.92 2.72 2.29
N HIS A 157 -9.82 3.33 1.85
CA HIS A 157 -8.54 2.64 1.82
C HIS A 157 -7.76 2.85 3.11
N LEU A 158 -7.91 4.01 3.76
CA LEU A 158 -7.27 4.34 5.02
C LEU A 158 -8.30 4.91 6.00
N GLN A 159 -8.38 4.32 7.20
CA GLN A 159 -9.20 4.81 8.30
C GLN A 159 -8.46 4.77 9.64
N ASP A 160 -8.81 5.68 10.55
CA ASP A 160 -8.37 5.70 11.94
C ASP A 160 -6.85 5.76 12.06
N ALA A 161 -6.23 6.61 11.24
CA ALA A 161 -4.78 6.66 11.11
C ALA A 161 -4.15 7.88 11.79
N LEU A 162 -2.93 7.71 12.27
CA LEU A 162 -2.04 8.80 12.71
C LEU A 162 -0.86 8.88 11.75
N ILE A 163 -0.73 10.01 11.07
CA ILE A 163 0.37 10.26 10.15
C ILE A 163 1.14 11.46 10.67
N VAL A 164 2.39 11.23 11.06
CA VAL A 164 3.33 12.24 11.50
C VAL A 164 4.28 12.53 10.35
N GLY A 165 4.31 13.78 9.87
CA GLY A 165 5.25 14.22 8.85
C GLY A 165 6.65 14.28 9.43
N ALA A 166 6.84 15.17 10.41
CA ALA A 166 8.10 15.37 11.09
C ALA A 166 8.00 15.29 12.62
N SER A 167 8.63 14.28 13.21
CA SER A 167 8.82 14.19 14.66
C SER A 167 10.05 14.99 15.12
N GLU A 168 10.22 15.17 16.43
CA GLU A 168 11.45 15.76 17.00
C GLU A 168 12.69 14.86 16.81
N ASN A 169 12.50 13.60 16.42
CA ASN A 169 13.55 12.62 16.18
C ASN A 169 13.78 12.40 14.67
N ILE A 170 13.39 13.35 13.85
CA ILE A 170 13.58 13.27 12.42
C ILE A 170 15.06 13.38 12.06
N ASP A 171 15.49 12.59 11.08
CA ASP A 171 16.86 12.66 10.58
C ASP A 171 16.92 13.66 9.44
N ASP A 172 17.27 14.90 9.76
CA ASP A 172 17.32 16.00 8.81
C ASP A 172 18.29 15.72 7.66
N GLU A 173 19.41 15.04 7.90
CA GLU A 173 20.41 14.78 6.86
C GLU A 173 19.84 13.81 5.80
N ILE A 174 19.13 12.77 6.25
CA ILE A 174 18.46 11.81 5.37
C ILE A 174 17.32 12.47 4.60
N LEU A 175 16.51 13.30 5.26
CA LEU A 175 15.45 14.02 4.58
C LEU A 175 16.00 14.95 3.50
N HIS A 176 16.94 15.83 3.83
CA HIS A 176 17.44 16.81 2.86
C HIS A 176 18.18 16.17 1.68
N ALA A 177 18.78 14.98 1.87
CA ALA A 177 19.46 14.25 0.80
C ALA A 177 18.51 13.56 -0.19
N GLU A 178 17.35 13.10 0.27
CA GLU A 178 16.42 12.27 -0.52
C GLU A 178 15.11 12.98 -0.88
N MET A 179 14.89 14.21 -0.41
CA MET A 179 13.70 15.01 -0.70
C MET A 179 13.75 15.62 -2.11
N SER A 180 12.79 15.23 -2.95
CA SER A 180 12.51 15.87 -4.25
C SER A 180 11.51 17.04 -4.15
N GLY A 181 11.10 17.46 -2.95
CA GLY A 181 10.04 18.46 -2.73
C GLY A 181 8.61 17.88 -2.66
N ASP A 182 8.47 16.55 -2.61
CA ASP A 182 7.17 15.86 -2.69
C ASP A 182 6.75 15.15 -1.39
N THR A 183 7.34 15.48 -0.24
CA THR A 183 7.03 14.79 1.03
C THR A 183 5.60 15.08 1.47
N CYS A 184 4.81 14.02 1.67
CA CYS A 184 3.42 14.18 2.08
C CYS A 184 2.91 13.10 3.04
N GLY A 185 1.79 13.35 3.71
CA GLY A 185 1.21 12.35 4.60
C GLY A 185 0.59 11.20 3.82
N VAL A 186 -0.30 11.55 2.91
CA VAL A 186 -0.91 10.61 1.96
C VAL A 186 -0.72 11.11 0.53
N LYS A 187 -0.19 10.26 -0.34
CA LYS A 187 -0.13 10.49 -1.78
C LYS A 187 -1.27 9.74 -2.49
N GLY A 188 -2.16 10.52 -3.10
CA GLY A 188 -3.38 10.03 -3.74
C GLY A 188 -3.13 9.25 -5.04
N SER A 189 -4.05 8.36 -5.37
CA SER A 189 -4.03 7.60 -6.64
C SER A 189 -4.18 8.48 -7.87
N ARG A 190 -3.68 7.96 -9.01
CA ARG A 190 -3.84 8.59 -10.34
C ARG A 190 -5.27 8.57 -10.85
N ASN A 191 -6.08 7.66 -10.31
CA ASN A 191 -7.49 7.54 -10.60
C ASN A 191 -8.32 7.84 -9.35
N GLU A 192 -9.64 7.91 -9.54
CA GLU A 192 -10.59 8.23 -8.48
C GLU A 192 -10.71 7.10 -7.43
N LYS A 193 -11.55 7.34 -6.42
CA LYS A 193 -12.03 6.35 -5.43
C LYS A 193 -11.02 5.92 -4.36
N MET A 194 -9.82 6.50 -4.31
CA MET A 194 -9.06 6.51 -3.07
C MET A 194 -9.80 7.37 -2.04
N ARG A 195 -9.93 6.84 -0.82
CA ARG A 195 -10.66 7.49 0.27
C ARG A 195 -9.90 7.32 1.57
N VAL A 196 -9.77 8.44 2.27
CA VAL A 196 -9.13 8.56 3.58
C VAL A 196 -10.17 9.12 4.54
N LYS A 197 -10.32 8.51 5.72
CA LYS A 197 -11.35 8.85 6.70
C LYS A 197 -10.75 8.80 8.11
N ASP A 198 -11.20 9.67 9.01
CA ASP A 198 -10.81 9.64 10.43
C ASP A 198 -9.27 9.62 10.64
N THR A 199 -8.52 10.36 9.81
CA THR A 199 -7.05 10.40 9.84
C THR A 199 -6.55 11.71 10.42
N LEU A 200 -5.67 11.61 11.42
CA LEU A 200 -4.98 12.75 12.01
C LEU A 200 -3.60 12.94 11.35
N PHE A 201 -3.35 14.16 10.90
CA PHE A 201 -2.06 14.59 10.35
C PHE A 201 -1.36 15.52 11.33
N VAL A 202 -0.09 15.27 11.62
CA VAL A 202 0.71 16.01 12.61
C VAL A 202 2.04 16.45 11.99
N ASN A 203 2.44 17.69 12.23
CA ASN A 203 3.73 18.26 11.85
C ASN A 203 4.04 18.18 10.33
N PHE A 204 3.10 18.65 9.51
CA PHE A 204 3.27 18.84 8.06
C PHE A 204 3.58 20.29 7.68
N ASP A 205 3.85 21.14 8.67
CA ASP A 205 4.36 22.50 8.53
C ASP A 205 5.89 22.57 8.55
N TYR A 206 6.56 21.42 8.66
CA TYR A 206 8.02 21.31 8.68
C TYR A 206 8.65 21.87 7.39
N ASN A 207 9.54 22.87 7.56
CA ASN A 207 10.25 23.58 6.50
C ASN A 207 9.38 24.09 5.32
N SER A 208 8.05 24.21 5.50
CA SER A 208 7.07 24.66 4.48
C SER A 208 7.02 23.85 3.18
N ILE A 209 7.68 22.70 3.11
CA ILE A 209 7.76 21.83 1.92
C ILE A 209 6.98 20.52 2.08
N PHE A 210 6.39 20.31 3.26
CA PHE A 210 5.58 19.13 3.57
C PHE A 210 4.11 19.42 3.26
N ALA A 211 3.40 18.41 2.77
CA ALA A 211 1.95 18.49 2.57
C ALA A 211 1.24 17.36 3.31
N ALA A 212 0.15 17.65 4.04
CA ALA A 212 -0.61 16.57 4.68
C ALA A 212 -1.15 15.56 3.63
N ILE A 213 -1.62 16.05 2.48
CA ILE A 213 -2.13 15.25 1.38
C ILE A 213 -1.59 15.81 0.06
N SER A 214 -1.12 14.93 -0.81
CA SER A 214 -0.79 15.23 -2.21
C SER A 214 -1.60 14.31 -3.13
N THR A 215 -1.70 14.66 -4.41
CA THR A 215 -2.47 13.90 -5.41
C THR A 215 -1.56 13.28 -6.45
N CYS A 216 -2.10 12.34 -7.23
CA CYS A 216 -1.48 11.88 -8.47
C CYS A 216 -0.10 11.22 -8.27
N SER A 217 -0.08 10.08 -7.58
CA SER A 217 1.09 9.21 -7.48
C SER A 217 1.69 8.94 -8.87
N HIS A 218 2.99 9.19 -9.04
CA HIS A 218 3.69 9.00 -10.33
C HIS A 218 3.10 9.75 -11.54
N CYS A 219 2.46 10.90 -11.32
CA CYS A 219 2.20 11.87 -12.38
C CYS A 219 3.39 12.83 -12.51
N GLU A 220 3.71 13.29 -13.72
CA GLU A 220 4.68 14.38 -13.89
C GLU A 220 4.05 15.70 -13.40
N GLY A 221 4.72 16.39 -12.46
CA GLY A 221 4.45 17.79 -12.09
C GLY A 221 3.78 18.05 -10.74
N CYS A 222 4.59 18.15 -9.67
CA CYS A 222 4.37 19.10 -8.56
C CYS A 222 5.61 19.99 -8.34
N GLY A 223 6.34 20.29 -9.43
CA GLY A 223 7.42 21.29 -9.44
C GLY A 223 6.93 22.59 -10.08
N THR A 224 6.96 23.66 -9.30
CA THR A 224 6.99 25.09 -9.65
C THR A 224 6.92 25.47 -11.13
N ASP A 225 5.92 26.28 -11.49
CA ASP A 225 6.18 27.52 -12.24
C ASP A 225 6.55 28.63 -11.24
#